data_AF-A0A8C6EVA0-F1
#
_entry.id   AF-A0A8C6EVA0-F1
#
_cell.length_a   1.000
_cell.length_b   1.000
_cell.length_c   1.000
_cell.angle_alpha   90.00
_cell.angle_beta   90.00
_cell.angle_gamma   90.00
#
_symmetry.space_group_name_H-M   'P 1'
#
loop_
_entity.id
_entity.type
_entity.pdbx_description
1 polymer ?
#
loop_
_entity_poly.entity_id
_entity_poly.type
_entity_poly.pdbx_seq_one_letter_code
_entity_poly.pdbx_strand_id
1 'polypeptide(L)'
;MLLCPGLHTYQRMIGCELLEDGSTMGFLQYAYDGQDFIVFNKDTLSWMAVDNVAHVTKRAWEANQHELQYQKNWLEEECIAWLKRFLEYGKDTLLRTESESILLVMKAVFGAIVLTIVLAGVGFLAWRRRPREQNGVVYPSTRIHECSSPS
;
A
#
# COMPACT_ATOMS: atom_id res chain seq x y z
N MET A 1 29.67 21.05 19.37
CA MET A 1 28.69 20.04 18.90
C MET A 1 29.31 19.35 17.70
N LEU A 2 29.70 18.09 17.85
CA LEU A 2 30.03 17.25 16.71
C LEU A 2 28.71 16.66 16.20
N LEU A 3 28.31 16.98 14.97
CA LEU A 3 27.29 16.19 14.30
C LEU A 3 27.89 14.81 14.03
N CYS A 4 27.41 13.78 14.71
CA CYS A 4 27.63 12.42 14.23
C CYS A 4 26.98 12.33 12.85
N PRO A 5 27.68 11.83 11.81
CA PRO A 5 27.05 11.51 10.55
C PRO A 5 25.88 10.56 10.83
N GLY A 6 24.65 11.05 10.64
CA GLY A 6 23.44 10.24 10.78
C GLY A 6 23.35 9.26 9.62
N LEU A 7 22.87 8.05 9.89
CA LEU A 7 22.41 7.17 8.83
C LEU A 7 21.01 7.64 8.43
N HIS A 8 20.86 8.02 7.16
CA HIS A 8 19.59 8.43 6.59
C HIS A 8 19.17 7.49 5.46
N THR A 9 17.87 7.39 5.22
CA THR A 9 17.29 6.58 4.15
C THR A 9 16.57 7.47 3.15
N TYR A 10 16.72 7.12 1.87
CA TYR A 10 16.05 7.78 0.76
C TYR A 10 15.35 6.72 -0.08
N GLN A 11 14.05 6.91 -0.29
CA GLN A 11 13.21 5.95 -0.99
C GLN A 11 12.46 6.65 -2.11
N ARG A 12 12.32 5.96 -3.25
CA ARG A 12 11.52 6.41 -4.40
C ARG A 12 10.50 5.34 -4.72
N MET A 13 9.23 5.73 -4.74
CA MET A 13 8.18 4.94 -5.38
C MET A 13 7.81 5.60 -6.70
N ILE A 14 7.84 4.83 -7.79
CA ILE A 14 7.45 5.28 -9.13
C ILE A 14 6.73 4.12 -9.84
N GLY A 15 5.65 4.41 -10.55
CA GLY A 15 4.89 3.39 -11.26
C GLY A 15 3.55 3.90 -11.79
N CYS A 16 2.79 2.97 -12.35
CA CYS A 16 1.48 3.21 -12.91
C CYS A 16 0.55 2.01 -12.66
N GLU A 17 -0.75 2.28 -12.71
CA GLU A 17 -1.81 1.31 -12.52
C GLU A 17 -2.75 1.36 -13.72
N LEU A 18 -3.25 0.18 -14.11
CA LEU A 18 -4.29 0.01 -15.12
C LEU A 18 -5.50 -0.62 -14.43
N LEU A 19 -6.59 0.14 -14.35
CA LEU A 19 -7.82 -0.25 -13.66
C LEU A 19 -8.76 -1.03 -14.59
N GLU A 20 -9.74 -1.73 -14.01
CA GLU A 20 -10.68 -2.58 -14.75
C GLU A 20 -11.55 -1.79 -15.75
N ASP A 21 -11.86 -0.54 -15.43
CA ASP A 21 -12.61 0.39 -16.31
C ASP A 21 -11.74 0.97 -17.45
N GLY A 22 -10.48 0.57 -17.53
CA GLY A 22 -9.50 1.04 -18.50
C GLY A 22 -8.86 2.38 -18.13
N SER A 23 -9.23 2.99 -17.00
CA SER A 23 -8.57 4.19 -16.49
C SER A 23 -7.15 3.87 -16.01
N THR A 24 -6.29 4.88 -16.05
CA THR A 24 -4.88 4.74 -15.69
C THR A 24 -4.50 5.74 -14.62
N MET A 25 -3.64 5.30 -13.69
CA MET A 25 -3.06 6.15 -12.66
C MET A 25 -1.53 6.07 -12.74
N GLY A 26 -0.86 7.14 -12.35
CA GLY A 26 0.60 7.21 -12.31
C GLY A 26 1.03 7.91 -11.03
N PHE A 27 2.05 7.38 -10.37
CA PHE A 27 2.58 7.91 -9.13
C PHE A 27 4.09 8.05 -9.19
N LEU A 28 4.59 9.12 -8.58
CA LEU A 28 6.01 9.36 -8.36
C LEU A 28 6.16 10.12 -7.04
N GLN A 29 6.72 9.47 -6.03
CA GLN A 29 6.92 10.05 -4.71
C GLN A 29 8.24 9.61 -4.10
N TYR A 30 8.75 10.47 -3.22
CA TYR A 30 9.96 10.22 -2.47
C TYR A 30 9.67 10.30 -0.97
N ALA A 31 10.36 9.45 -0.22
CA ALA A 31 10.37 9.46 1.23
C ALA A 31 11.81 9.58 1.76
N TYR A 32 11.95 10.22 2.91
CA TYR A 32 13.21 10.41 3.62
C TYR A 32 13.02 9.96 5.07
N ASP A 33 13.89 9.08 5.56
CA ASP A 33 13.79 8.49 6.90
C ASP A 33 12.42 7.85 7.19
N GLY A 34 11.87 7.19 6.17
CA GLY A 34 10.58 6.50 6.22
C GLY A 34 9.35 7.43 6.23
N GLN A 35 9.53 8.74 6.10
CA GLN A 35 8.45 9.72 6.04
C GLN A 35 8.32 10.31 4.63
N ASP A 36 7.08 10.58 4.22
CA ASP A 36 6.81 11.23 2.93
C ASP A 36 7.52 12.58 2.85
N PHE A 37 8.20 12.80 1.73
CA PHE A 37 9.08 13.96 1.54
C PHE A 37 8.55 14.89 0.44
N ILE A 38 8.35 14.34 -0.76
CA ILE A 38 7.86 15.11 -1.91
C ILE A 38 7.13 14.20 -2.91
N VAL A 39 6.00 14.67 -3.44
CA VAL A 39 5.12 13.90 -4.35
C VAL A 39 4.92 14.66 -5.65
N PHE A 40 5.05 13.99 -6.79
CA PHE A 40 4.82 14.61 -8.09
C PHE A 40 3.32 14.64 -8.43
N ASN A 41 2.82 15.82 -8.76
CA ASN A 41 1.50 16.01 -9.34
C ASN A 41 1.64 16.21 -10.86
N LYS A 42 1.31 15.16 -11.61
CA LYS A 42 1.38 15.14 -13.08
C LYS A 42 0.31 16.02 -13.76
N ASP A 43 -0.79 16.31 -13.08
CA ASP A 43 -1.87 17.13 -13.64
C ASP A 43 -1.48 18.60 -13.65
N THR A 44 -0.80 19.04 -12.57
CA THR A 44 -0.32 20.42 -12.43
C THR A 44 1.15 20.60 -12.83
N LEU A 45 1.84 19.52 -13.25
CA LEU A 45 3.28 19.51 -13.54
C LEU A 45 4.10 20.16 -12.42
N SER A 46 3.84 19.76 -11.18
CA SER A 46 4.45 20.37 -10.01
C SER A 46 4.68 19.34 -8.91
N TRP A 47 5.54 19.68 -7.95
CA TRP A 47 5.86 18.84 -6.82
C TRP A 47 5.17 19.35 -5.55
N MET A 48 4.49 18.48 -4.84
CA MET A 48 3.96 18.75 -3.51
C MET A 48 5.03 18.42 -2.47
N ALA A 49 5.61 19.45 -1.85
CA ALA A 49 6.53 19.30 -0.73
C ALA A 49 5.74 19.01 0.55
N VAL A 50 6.08 17.92 1.24
CA VAL A 50 5.44 17.52 2.50
C VAL A 50 6.14 18.17 3.70
N ASP A 51 7.47 18.23 3.66
CA ASP A 51 8.29 18.89 4.69
C ASP A 51 8.79 20.27 4.23
N ASN A 52 9.02 21.18 5.17
CA ASN A 52 9.60 22.49 4.92
C ASN A 52 10.95 22.42 4.17
N VAL A 53 11.79 21.43 4.50
CA VAL A 53 13.10 21.23 3.85
C VAL A 53 12.94 20.72 2.41
N ALA A 54 11.82 20.07 2.07
CA ALA A 54 11.51 19.61 0.72
C ALA A 54 11.22 20.77 -0.26
N HIS A 55 10.88 21.98 0.23
CA HIS A 55 10.65 23.14 -0.63
C HIS A 55 11.90 23.60 -1.40
N VAL A 56 13.11 23.28 -0.92
CA VAL A 56 14.35 23.55 -1.65
C VAL A 56 14.42 22.64 -2.88
N THR A 57 14.15 21.35 -2.69
CA THR A 57 14.10 20.35 -3.78
C THR A 57 12.99 20.67 -4.78
N LYS A 58 11.78 21.01 -4.30
CA LYS A 58 10.66 21.45 -5.15
C LYS A 58 11.09 22.55 -6.12
N ARG A 59 11.68 23.63 -5.60
CA ARG A 59 12.13 24.77 -6.42
C ARG A 59 13.20 24.38 -7.44
N ALA A 60 14.15 23.52 -7.05
CA ALA A 60 15.19 23.05 -7.95
C ALA A 60 14.63 22.18 -9.09
N TRP A 61 13.70 21.28 -8.79
CA TRP A 61 13.13 20.36 -9.79
C TRP A 61 12.08 21.04 -10.69
N GLU A 62 11.29 21.97 -10.16
CA GLU A 62 10.30 22.73 -10.97
C GLU A 62 10.93 23.76 -11.91
N ALA A 63 12.21 24.10 -11.72
CA ALA A 63 12.94 24.98 -12.61
C ALA A 63 13.14 24.35 -14.01
N ASN A 64 13.07 23.02 -14.14
CA ASN A 64 13.20 22.32 -15.41
C ASN A 64 11.84 21.79 -15.90
N GLN A 65 11.14 22.60 -16.70
CA GLN A 65 9.84 22.25 -17.27
C GLN A 65 9.90 21.03 -18.21
N HIS A 66 11.02 20.82 -18.90
CA HIS A 66 11.20 19.64 -19.76
C HIS A 66 11.21 18.36 -18.92
N GLU A 67 11.86 18.37 -17.76
CA GLU A 67 11.88 17.22 -16.86
C GLU A 67 10.48 16.90 -16.32
N LEU A 68 9.70 17.91 -15.93
CA LEU A 68 8.32 17.71 -15.46
C LEU A 68 7.45 17.05 -16.53
N GLN A 69 7.58 17.51 -17.79
CA GLN A 69 6.83 16.93 -18.90
C GLN A 69 7.30 15.50 -19.23
N TYR A 70 8.59 15.23 -19.12
CA TYR A 70 9.15 13.89 -19.29
C TYR A 70 8.59 12.93 -18.23
N GLN A 71 8.59 13.33 -16.95
CA GLN A 71 8.03 12.50 -15.86
C GLN A 71 6.55 12.23 -16.08
N LYS A 72 5.77 13.23 -16.54
CA LYS A 72 4.37 13.02 -16.91
C LYS A 72 4.22 11.99 -18.04
N ASN A 73 4.97 12.17 -19.13
CA ASN A 73 4.92 11.25 -20.27
C ASN A 73 5.28 9.81 -19.87
N TRP A 74 6.30 9.66 -19.04
CA TRP A 74 6.70 8.35 -18.55
C TRP A 74 5.58 7.67 -17.74
N LEU A 75 4.91 8.42 -16.86
CA LEU A 75 3.83 7.90 -15.99
C LEU A 75 2.55 7.58 -16.77
N GLU A 76 2.19 8.38 -17.77
CA GLU A 76 0.91 8.24 -18.49
C GLU A 76 1.01 7.29 -19.69
N GLU A 77 2.13 7.28 -20.39
CA GLU A 77 2.29 6.58 -21.67
C GLU A 77 3.24 5.40 -21.55
N GLU A 78 4.52 5.67 -21.23
CA GLU A 78 5.56 4.64 -21.29
C GLU A 78 5.31 3.52 -20.27
N CYS A 79 5.01 3.89 -19.02
CA CYS A 79 4.75 2.92 -17.97
C CYS A 79 3.55 2.03 -18.30
N ILE A 80 2.45 2.61 -18.81
CA ILE A 80 1.25 1.85 -19.18
C ILE A 80 1.52 0.92 -20.37
N ALA A 81 2.28 1.39 -21.37
CA ALA A 81 2.67 0.55 -22.51
C ALA A 81 3.52 -0.65 -22.06
N TRP A 82 4.48 -0.43 -21.17
CA TRP A 82 5.29 -1.50 -20.57
C TRP A 82 4.45 -2.45 -19.72
N LEU A 83 3.54 -1.92 -18.90
CA LEU A 83 2.65 -2.72 -18.06
C LEU A 83 1.80 -3.67 -18.91
N LYS A 84 1.15 -3.17 -19.97
CA LYS A 84 0.36 -4.00 -20.91
C LYS A 84 1.21 -5.10 -21.53
N ARG A 85 2.46 -4.80 -21.91
CA ARG A 85 3.39 -5.78 -22.49
C ARG A 85 3.79 -6.86 -21.48
N PHE A 86 4.07 -6.49 -20.24
CA PHE A 86 4.41 -7.46 -19.19
C PHE A 86 3.21 -8.32 -18.78
N LEU A 87 2.00 -7.76 -18.78
CA LEU A 87 0.78 -8.53 -18.55
C LEU A 87 0.56 -9.58 -19.63
N GLU A 88 0.82 -9.25 -20.90
CA GLU A 88 0.72 -10.23 -21.99
C GLU A 88 1.79 -11.33 -21.86
N TYR A 89 3.05 -10.96 -21.55
CA TYR A 89 4.13 -11.93 -21.37
C TYR A 89 3.93 -12.83 -20.14
N GLY A 90 3.37 -12.29 -19.06
CA GLY A 90 3.17 -12.98 -17.80
C GLY A 90 1.81 -13.67 -17.68
N LYS A 91 0.94 -13.57 -18.68
CA LYS A 91 -0.49 -13.93 -18.61
C LYS A 91 -0.75 -15.27 -17.95
N ASP A 92 -0.07 -16.32 -18.39
CA ASP A 92 -0.28 -17.68 -17.89
C ASP A 92 0.17 -17.84 -16.43
N THR A 93 1.21 -17.10 -16.01
CA THR A 93 1.73 -17.15 -14.64
C THR A 93 0.93 -16.25 -13.70
N LEU A 94 0.58 -15.05 -14.14
CA LEU A 94 -0.12 -14.04 -13.34
C LEU A 94 -1.59 -14.41 -13.10
N LEU A 95 -2.24 -15.08 -14.07
CA LEU A 95 -3.63 -15.56 -13.93
C LEU A 95 -3.73 -16.92 -13.25
N ARG A 96 -2.60 -17.59 -12.98
CA ARG A 96 -2.59 -18.88 -12.29
C ARG A 96 -3.06 -18.68 -10.85
N THR A 97 -4.32 -18.99 -10.60
CA THR A 97 -4.85 -19.13 -9.25
C THR A 97 -4.51 -20.53 -8.77
N GLU A 98 -3.53 -20.68 -7.88
CA GLU A 98 -3.32 -21.94 -7.19
C GLU A 98 -4.45 -22.14 -6.18
N SER A 99 -5.22 -23.21 -6.35
CA SER A 99 -6.23 -23.60 -5.38
C SER A 99 -5.52 -24.19 -4.16
N GLU A 100 -5.44 -23.44 -3.07
CA GLU A 100 -4.94 -23.96 -1.80
C GLU A 100 -5.91 -25.03 -1.28
N SER A 101 -5.57 -26.30 -1.44
CA SER A 101 -6.30 -27.39 -0.78
C SER A 101 -6.05 -27.30 0.73
N ILE A 102 -7.01 -26.79 1.49
CA ILE A 102 -6.96 -26.73 2.95
C ILE A 102 -6.96 -28.17 3.50
N LEU A 103 -5.83 -28.61 4.07
CA LEU A 103 -5.74 -29.90 4.75
C LEU A 103 -6.34 -29.78 6.15
N LEU A 104 -7.51 -30.37 6.36
CA LEU A 104 -8.14 -30.42 7.69
C LEU A 104 -7.46 -31.48 8.56
N VAL A 105 -6.65 -31.05 9.54
CA VAL A 105 -6.07 -31.94 10.55
C VAL A 105 -6.98 -31.99 11.77
N MET A 106 -7.69 -33.11 11.95
CA MET A 106 -8.49 -33.38 13.15
C MET A 106 -7.64 -34.15 14.16
N LYS A 107 -7.31 -33.53 15.30
CA LYS A 107 -6.70 -34.25 16.44
C LYS A 107 -7.78 -34.59 17.46
N ALA A 108 -8.03 -35.88 17.67
CA ALA A 108 -8.86 -36.37 18.77
C ALA A 108 -7.97 -36.63 19.99
N VAL A 109 -8.21 -35.90 21.09
CA VAL A 109 -7.60 -36.18 22.40
C VAL A 109 -8.68 -36.82 23.27
N PHE A 110 -8.52 -38.11 23.59
CA PHE A 110 -9.46 -38.83 24.45
C PHE A 110 -9.45 -38.23 25.87
N GLY A 111 -10.59 -37.66 26.29
CA GLY A 111 -10.81 -37.12 27.64
C GLY A 111 -11.57 -35.78 27.67
N ALA A 112 -11.46 -34.98 26.61
CA ALA A 112 -12.28 -33.79 26.40
C ALA A 112 -12.40 -33.56 24.89
N ILE A 113 -13.63 -33.49 24.36
CA ILE A 113 -13.86 -33.22 22.93
C ILE A 113 -13.57 -31.73 22.70
N VAL A 114 -12.31 -31.35 22.58
CA VAL A 114 -11.89 -30.05 22.10
C VAL A 114 -11.64 -30.19 20.60
N LEU A 115 -12.57 -29.71 19.79
CA LEU A 115 -12.41 -29.64 18.33
C LEU A 115 -11.44 -28.50 17.99
N THR A 116 -10.13 -28.75 18.07
CA THR A 116 -9.13 -27.78 17.59
C THR A 116 -9.00 -27.92 16.07
N ILE A 117 -9.64 -27.02 15.33
CA ILE A 117 -9.43 -26.86 13.89
C ILE A 117 -8.20 -25.96 13.70
N VAL A 118 -7.07 -26.52 13.28
CA VAL A 118 -5.90 -25.73 12.88
C VAL A 118 -6.00 -25.45 11.39
N LEU A 119 -6.40 -24.23 11.03
CA LEU A 119 -6.38 -23.75 9.66
C LEU A 119 -4.99 -23.15 9.38
N ALA A 120 -4.12 -23.92 8.73
CA ALA A 120 -2.88 -23.41 8.18
C ALA A 120 -3.15 -23.04 6.71
N GLY A 121 -3.55 -21.80 6.46
CA GLY A 121 -3.75 -21.24 5.12
C GLY A 121 -3.45 -19.75 5.12
N VAL A 122 -2.85 -19.26 4.03
CA VAL A 122 -2.60 -17.83 3.83
C VAL A 122 -3.80 -17.26 3.08
N GLY A 123 -4.88 -16.98 3.80
CA GLY A 123 -6.12 -16.51 3.19
C GLY A 123 -7.07 -15.81 4.16
N PHE A 124 -8.02 -15.05 3.60
CA PHE A 124 -9.07 -14.39 4.35
C PHE A 124 -10.08 -15.42 4.88
N LEU A 125 -10.06 -15.68 6.18
CA LEU A 125 -11.10 -16.45 6.87
C LEU A 125 -12.34 -15.57 7.08
N ALA A 126 -13.33 -15.69 6.18
CA ALA A 126 -14.61 -15.02 6.33
C ALA A 126 -15.59 -15.88 7.15
N TRP A 127 -15.66 -15.66 8.47
CA TRP A 127 -16.67 -16.28 9.31
C TRP A 127 -18.02 -15.55 9.18
N ARG A 128 -19.00 -16.15 8.49
CA ARG A 128 -20.35 -15.60 8.38
C ARG A 128 -21.30 -16.31 9.36
N ARG A 129 -21.61 -15.64 10.49
CA ARG A 129 -22.65 -16.08 11.42
C ARG A 129 -24.04 -15.84 10.78
N ARG A 130 -24.94 -16.85 10.75
CA ARG A 130 -26.32 -16.63 10.29
C ARG A 130 -27.01 -15.57 11.17
N PRO A 131 -27.79 -14.61 10.63
CA PRO A 131 -28.50 -13.62 11.45
C PRO A 131 -29.66 -14.28 12.20
N ARG A 132 -29.83 -13.92 13.48
CA ARG A 132 -31.05 -14.16 14.27
C ARG A 132 -31.58 -12.79 14.69
N GLU A 133 -32.90 -12.61 14.59
CA GLU A 133 -33.66 -11.36 14.80
C GLU A 133 -33.30 -10.54 16.05
N GLN A 134 -33.43 -9.22 15.90
CA GLN A 134 -33.08 -8.18 16.87
C GLN A 134 -34.02 -8.15 18.09
N ASN A 135 -33.46 -7.82 19.25
CA ASN A 135 -34.12 -6.99 20.27
C ASN A 135 -33.06 -6.11 20.92
N GLY A 136 -33.28 -4.79 20.89
CA GLY A 136 -32.29 -3.78 21.26
C GLY A 136 -32.24 -3.45 22.75
N VAL A 137 -31.13 -2.80 23.14
CA VAL A 137 -31.00 -1.87 24.28
C VAL A 137 -29.88 -0.88 23.96
N VAL A 138 -30.05 0.39 24.34
CA VAL A 138 -29.18 1.54 24.05
C VAL A 138 -28.37 1.96 25.30
N TYR A 139 -27.20 2.60 25.05
CA TYR A 139 -26.39 3.54 25.88
C TYR A 139 -25.23 2.97 26.73
N PRO A 140 -24.21 3.78 27.13
CA PRO A 140 -23.66 5.05 26.59
C PRO A 140 -22.09 5.06 26.44
N SER A 141 -21.59 6.20 25.96
CA SER A 141 -20.18 6.62 25.72
C SER A 141 -19.25 6.65 26.94
N THR A 142 -17.96 6.30 26.80
CA THR A 142 -16.82 6.93 27.53
C THR A 142 -15.47 6.67 26.86
N ARG A 143 -14.39 7.29 27.37
CA ARG A 143 -13.39 8.09 26.65
C ARG A 143 -11.93 7.67 26.97
N ILE A 144 -11.00 7.96 26.04
CA ILE A 144 -9.51 8.11 26.06
C ILE A 144 -8.59 6.98 26.56
N HIS A 145 -7.43 6.78 25.91
CA HIS A 145 -6.12 7.29 26.38
C HIS A 145 -5.05 7.30 25.26
N GLU A 146 -4.26 8.38 25.25
CA GLU A 146 -3.07 8.65 24.43
C GLU A 146 -1.88 7.73 24.79
N CYS A 147 -1.01 7.47 23.82
CA CYS A 147 0.30 6.85 24.05
C CYS A 147 1.41 7.92 23.99
N SER A 148 2.18 7.99 25.07
CA SER A 148 3.39 8.79 25.25
C SER A 148 4.62 8.17 24.55
N SER A 149 5.48 9.02 23.99
CA SER A 149 6.76 8.69 23.34
C SER A 149 7.86 8.27 24.36
N PRO A 150 8.82 7.39 24.00
CA PRO A 150 9.96 7.08 24.86
C PRO A 150 11.12 8.07 24.64
N SER A 151 11.75 8.40 25.76
CA SER A 151 12.97 9.20 25.97
C SER A 151 14.21 8.67 25.27
#